data_AF-A0A0F9SCJ3-F1
#
_entry.id   AF-A0A0F9SCJ3-F1
#
_cell.length_a   1.000
_cell.length_b   1.000
_cell.length_c   1.000
_cell.angle_alpha   90.00
_cell.angle_beta   90.00
_cell.angle_gamma   90.00
#
_symmetry.space_group_name_H-M   'P 1'
#
loop_
_entity.id
_entity.type
_entity.pdbx_description
1 polymer ?
#
loop_
_entity_poly.entity_id
_entity_poly.type
_entity_poly.pdbx_seq_one_letter_code
_entity_poly.pdbx_strand_id
1 'polypeptide(L)'
;MKQANNSNLKAGEPHRWKPGESGNPNGRPKNSVTAMLKNASEEDRKAIADKVIELAKEGKIEAIREYIDRTDGKVPSELKVEGEILITPNMRALAAKEMIEIKEEETKLLVNTTE
;
A
#
# COMPACT_ATOMS: atom_id res chain seq x y z
N MET A 1 -2.83 -8.29 22.03
CA MET A 1 -3.93 -7.36 22.40
C MET A 1 -4.78 -7.12 21.16
N LYS A 2 -6.06 -7.52 21.18
CA LYS A 2 -6.99 -7.32 20.05
C LYS A 2 -7.36 -5.84 19.97
N GLN A 3 -7.16 -5.20 18.81
CA GLN A 3 -7.71 -3.86 18.56
C GLN A 3 -9.23 -4.00 18.48
N ALA A 4 -9.94 -3.28 19.35
CA ALA A 4 -11.40 -3.28 19.37
C ALA A 4 -11.92 -2.49 18.17
N ASN A 5 -12.81 -3.11 17.38
CA ASN A 5 -13.49 -2.46 16.26
C ASN A 5 -14.35 -1.29 16.78
N ASN A 6 -13.92 -0.07 16.49
CA ASN A 6 -14.49 1.19 17.01
C ASN A 6 -15.81 1.61 16.30
N SER A 7 -16.46 0.67 15.59
CA SER A 7 -17.60 0.96 14.70
C SER A 7 -18.94 1.10 15.41
N ASN A 8 -19.05 0.73 16.71
CA ASN A 8 -20.30 0.75 17.47
C ASN A 8 -20.36 1.78 18.62
N LEU A 9 -19.37 2.66 18.75
CA LEU A 9 -19.35 3.66 19.84
C LEU A 9 -19.99 4.98 19.37
N LYS A 10 -20.87 5.58 20.20
CA LYS A 10 -21.57 6.84 19.85
C LYS A 10 -20.62 8.03 19.98
N ALA A 11 -20.83 9.07 19.16
CA ALA A 11 -20.04 10.30 19.26
C ALA A 11 -20.28 10.99 20.62
N GLY A 12 -19.19 11.32 21.34
CA GLY A 12 -19.24 12.01 22.63
C GLY A 12 -18.95 11.15 23.87
N GLU A 13 -18.63 9.87 23.72
CA GLU A 13 -18.18 9.06 24.85
C GLU A 13 -16.79 9.50 25.37
N PRO A 14 -16.55 9.46 26.70
CA PRO A 14 -15.34 9.99 27.34
C PRO A 14 -14.04 9.28 26.92
N HIS A 15 -14.13 8.18 26.16
CA HIS A 15 -13.00 7.36 25.71
C HIS A 15 -12.67 7.60 24.23
N ARG A 16 -13.42 8.50 23.57
CA ARG A 16 -13.23 8.87 22.18
C ARG A 16 -12.52 10.22 22.08
N TRP A 17 -11.54 10.30 21.19
CA TRP A 17 -10.92 11.56 20.81
C TRP A 17 -11.96 12.50 20.21
N LYS A 18 -11.85 13.80 20.51
CA LYS A 18 -12.80 14.79 19.98
C LYS A 18 -12.71 14.82 18.45
N PRO A 19 -13.82 15.03 17.72
CA PRO A 19 -13.77 15.24 16.28
C PRO A 19 -12.79 16.37 15.93
N GLY A 20 -11.80 16.07 15.08
CA GLY A 20 -10.73 17.01 14.71
C GLY A 20 -9.50 17.00 15.63
N GLU A 21 -9.50 16.23 16.72
CA GLU A 21 -8.35 16.07 17.60
C GLU A 21 -7.69 14.70 17.37
N SER A 22 -6.42 14.71 16.96
CA SER A 22 -5.63 13.50 16.82
C SER A 22 -5.35 12.89 18.20
N GLY A 23 -5.48 11.58 18.33
CA GLY A 23 -5.05 10.86 19.53
C GLY A 23 -3.54 10.85 19.75
N ASN A 24 -2.77 11.32 18.77
CA ASN A 24 -1.34 11.55 18.91
C ASN A 24 -0.96 12.93 18.35
N PRO A 25 -1.18 14.03 19.12
CA PRO A 25 -0.93 15.40 18.67
C PRO A 25 0.53 15.66 18.31
N ASN A 26 1.46 15.01 19.04
CA ASN A 26 2.90 15.18 18.84
C ASN A 26 3.46 14.29 17.71
N GLY A 27 2.61 13.52 17.03
CA GLY A 27 3.02 12.63 15.96
C GLY A 27 3.96 11.51 16.41
N ARG A 28 4.71 10.94 15.46
CA ARG A 28 5.61 9.82 15.76
C ARG A 28 6.73 10.29 16.72
N PRO A 29 7.02 9.57 17.82
CA PRO A 29 8.11 9.93 18.73
C PRO A 29 9.44 10.06 17.99
N LYS A 30 10.09 11.23 18.16
CA LYS A 30 11.33 11.60 17.47
C LYS A 30 12.51 10.68 17.81
N ASN A 31 12.53 10.13 19.03
CA ASN A 31 13.58 9.24 19.54
C ASN A 31 13.17 7.76 19.51
N SER A 32 12.28 7.38 18.59
CA SER A 32 11.94 5.97 18.41
C SER A 32 13.10 5.21 17.79
N VAL A 33 13.22 3.91 18.10
CA VAL A 33 14.22 3.01 17.49
C VAL A 33 14.18 3.10 15.96
N THR A 34 12.98 3.19 15.37
CA THR A 34 12.83 3.36 13.93
C THR A 34 13.44 4.67 13.41
N ALA A 35 13.31 5.77 14.15
CA ALA A 35 13.90 7.05 13.74
C ALA A 35 15.43 7.00 13.82
N MET A 36 15.98 6.38 14.87
CA MET A 36 17.42 6.18 15.03
C MET A 36 18.00 5.32 13.90
N LEU A 37 17.38 4.18 13.60
CA LEU A 37 17.83 3.28 12.53
C LEU A 37 17.73 3.92 11.14
N LYS A 38 16.70 4.73 10.87
CA LYS A 38 16.59 5.48 9.61
C LYS A 38 17.70 6.51 9.45
N ASN A 39 18.08 7.15 10.55
CA ASN A 39 19.13 8.18 10.56
C ASN A 39 20.53 7.60 10.80
N ALA A 40 20.71 6.28 10.72
CA ALA A 40 22.02 5.65 10.88
C ALA A 40 23.02 6.17 9.84
N SER A 41 24.29 6.28 10.23
CA SER A 41 25.37 6.69 9.33
C SER A 41 25.69 5.61 8.30
N GLU A 42 26.50 5.94 7.30
CA GLU A 42 26.99 4.95 6.33
C GLU A 42 27.92 3.93 7.00
N GLU A 43 28.70 4.35 8.00
CA GLU A 43 29.56 3.47 8.77
C GLU A 43 28.75 2.43 9.56
N ASP A 44 27.66 2.86 10.20
CA ASP A 44 26.76 1.96 10.94
C ASP A 44 26.08 0.96 10.00
N ARG A 45 25.64 1.42 8.82
CA ARG A 45 25.07 0.55 7.79
C ARG A 45 26.06 -0.51 7.32
N LYS A 46 27.31 -0.11 7.09
CA LYS A 46 28.38 -1.03 6.68
C LYS A 46 28.67 -2.06 7.77
N ALA A 47 28.79 -1.63 9.03
CA ALA A 47 29.02 -2.53 10.16
C ALA A 47 27.89 -3.57 10.32
N ILE A 48 26.64 -3.16 10.11
CA ILE A 48 25.50 -4.09 10.13
C ILE A 48 25.59 -5.08 8.96
N ALA A 49 25.92 -4.62 7.75
CA ALA A 49 26.08 -5.50 6.59
C ALA A 49 27.18 -6.55 6.81
N ASP A 50 28.34 -6.14 7.33
CA ASP A 50 29.44 -7.05 7.67
C ASP A 50 28.99 -8.08 8.72
N LYS A 51 28.22 -7.65 9.73
CA LYS A 51 27.70 -8.56 10.74
C LYS A 51 26.68 -9.55 10.19
N VAL A 52 25.80 -9.13 9.26
CA VAL A 52 24.85 -10.03 8.59
C VAL A 52 25.61 -11.11 7.81
N ILE A 53 26.69 -10.75 7.11
CA ILE A 53 27.53 -11.70 6.38
C ILE A 53 28.20 -12.70 7.34
N GLU A 54 28.73 -12.22 8.47
CA GLU A 54 29.33 -13.09 9.49
C GLU A 54 28.29 -14.08 10.06
N LEU A 55 27.12 -13.59 10.47
CA LEU A 55 26.03 -14.43 11.00
C LEU A 55 25.50 -15.43 9.96
N ALA A 56 25.50 -15.05 8.68
CA ALA A 56 25.13 -15.95 7.60
C ALA A 56 26.18 -17.07 7.46
N LYS A 57 27.48 -16.75 7.53
CA LYS A 57 28.56 -17.75 7.53
C LYS A 57 28.53 -18.67 8.76
N GLU A 58 28.09 -18.16 9.91
CA GLU A 58 27.85 -18.97 11.12
C GLU A 58 26.66 -19.93 10.98
N GLY A 59 25.83 -19.81 9.94
CA GLY A 59 24.70 -20.71 9.70
C GLY A 59 23.35 -20.19 10.23
N LYS A 60 23.24 -18.92 10.63
CA LYS A 60 21.93 -18.37 11.06
C LYS A 60 21.01 -18.20 9.87
N ILE A 61 19.96 -19.01 9.82
CA ILE A 61 19.00 -19.09 8.70
C ILE A 61 18.39 -17.72 8.35
N GLU A 62 18.08 -16.89 9.34
CA GLU A 62 17.52 -15.54 9.11
C GLU A 62 18.51 -14.62 8.39
N ALA A 63 19.79 -14.65 8.78
CA ALA A 63 20.84 -13.86 8.15
C ALA A 63 21.16 -14.39 6.74
N ILE A 64 21.15 -15.71 6.54
CA ILE A 64 21.29 -16.34 5.23
C ILE A 64 20.15 -15.91 4.30
N ARG A 65 18.90 -15.95 4.78
CA ARG A 65 17.74 -15.52 3.98
C ARG A 65 17.87 -14.04 3.61
N GLU A 66 18.20 -13.16 4.55
CA GLU A 66 18.36 -11.74 4.24
C GLU A 66 19.50 -11.50 3.24
N TYR A 67 20.62 -12.23 3.38
CA TYR A 67 21.73 -12.17 2.43
C TYR A 67 21.33 -12.60 1.02
N ILE A 68 20.64 -13.74 0.88
CA ILE A 68 20.12 -14.24 -0.41
C ILE A 68 19.10 -13.26 -0.99
N ASP A 69 18.13 -12.81 -0.19
CA ASP A 69 17.09 -11.88 -0.64
C ASP A 69 17.65 -10.53 -1.12
N ARG A 70 18.82 -10.11 -0.63
CA ARG A 70 19.52 -8.90 -1.09
C ARG A 70 20.40 -9.11 -2.32
N THR A 71 20.93 -10.32 -2.51
CA THR A 71 21.88 -10.63 -3.59
C THR A 71 21.18 -11.19 -4.82
N ASP A 72 20.32 -12.20 -4.63
CA ASP A 72 19.57 -12.88 -5.70
C ASP A 72 18.17 -12.27 -5.89
N GLY A 73 17.71 -11.47 -4.94
CA GLY A 73 16.38 -10.86 -4.94
C GLY A 73 15.32 -11.78 -4.33
N LYS A 74 14.18 -11.18 -3.96
CA LYS A 74 13.04 -11.95 -3.44
C LYS A 74 12.29 -12.63 -4.58
N VAL A 75 11.85 -13.86 -4.33
CA VAL A 75 10.93 -14.56 -5.23
C VAL A 75 9.67 -13.70 -5.43
N PRO A 76 9.29 -13.40 -6.69
CA PRO A 76 8.06 -12.68 -6.98
C PRO A 76 6.87 -13.45 -6.37
N SER A 77 6.13 -12.78 -5.49
CA SER A 77 4.88 -13.32 -4.96
C SER A 77 3.72 -12.76 -5.77
N GLU A 78 2.81 -13.64 -6.18
CA GLU A 78 1.61 -13.25 -6.92
C GLU A 78 0.62 -12.62 -5.93
N LEU A 79 0.61 -11.28 -5.86
CA LEU A 79 -0.33 -10.55 -5.04
C LEU A 79 -1.67 -10.43 -5.77
N LYS A 80 -2.67 -11.22 -5.35
CA LYS A 80 -4.05 -11.05 -5.81
C LYS A 80 -4.61 -9.77 -5.17
N VAL A 81 -4.68 -8.70 -5.97
CA VAL A 81 -5.35 -7.46 -5.57
C VAL A 81 -6.83 -7.62 -5.92
N GLU A 82 -7.62 -8.01 -4.94
CA GLU A 82 -9.08 -8.02 -5.05
C GLU A 82 -9.60 -6.65 -4.63
N GLY A 83 -10.24 -5.94 -5.57
CA GLY A 83 -10.85 -4.64 -5.33
C GLY A 83 -12.33 -4.67 -5.69
N GLU A 84 -13.19 -4.30 -4.74
CA GLU A 84 -14.61 -4.05 -5.03
C GLU A 84 -14.74 -2.65 -5.63
N ILE A 85 -15.07 -2.57 -6.92
CA ILE A 85 -15.36 -1.29 -7.56
C ILE A 85 -16.83 -0.94 -7.27
N LEU A 86 -17.05 0.10 -6.46
CA LEU A 86 -18.38 0.66 -6.25
C LEU A 86 -18.78 1.46 -7.51
N ILE A 87 -19.57 0.84 -8.39
CA ILE A 87 -20.11 1.52 -9.57
C ILE A 87 -21.15 2.54 -9.12
N THR A 88 -20.81 3.83 -9.18
CA THR A 88 -21.77 4.91 -8.92
C THR A 88 -22.70 5.12 -10.12
N PRO A 89 -23.92 5.66 -9.93
CA PRO A 89 -24.83 5.96 -11.04
C PRO A 89 -24.22 6.86 -12.13
N ASN A 90 -23.35 7.80 -11.75
CA ASN A 90 -22.65 8.67 -12.69
C ASN A 90 -21.67 7.90 -13.59
N MET A 91 -20.96 6.90 -13.05
CA MET A 91 -20.06 6.04 -13.83
C MET A 91 -20.84 5.21 -14.87
N ARG A 92 -22.05 4.76 -14.52
CA ARG A 92 -22.94 4.06 -15.47
C ARG A 92 -23.46 4.99 -16.56
N ALA A 93 -23.80 6.23 -16.20
CA ALA A 93 -24.29 7.23 -17.17
C ALA A 93 -23.21 7.66 -18.17
N LEU A 94 -21.95 7.78 -17.73
CA LEU A 94 -20.81 8.05 -18.62
C LEU A 94 -20.57 6.89 -19.60
N ALA A 95 -20.53 5.65 -19.10
CA ALA A 95 -20.38 4.47 -19.96
C ALA A 95 -21.51 4.33 -20.99
N ALA A 96 -22.75 4.68 -20.61
CA ALA A 96 -23.88 4.65 -21.54
C ALA A 96 -23.76 5.71 -22.65
N LYS A 97 -23.22 6.90 -22.35
CA LYS A 97 -22.98 7.94 -23.35
C LYS A 97 -21.89 7.54 -24.33
N GLU A 98 -20.77 7.02 -23.83
CA GLU A 98 -19.67 6.52 -24.68
C GLU A 98 -20.16 5.39 -25.61
N MET A 99 -21.01 4.49 -25.11
CA MET A 99 -21.59 3.42 -25.94
C MET A 99 -22.55 3.92 -27.03
N ILE A 100 -23.24 5.04 -26.80
CA ILE A 100 -24.13 5.65 -27.80
C ILE A 100 -23.29 6.34 -28.88
N GLU A 101 -22.26 7.09 -28.47
CA GLU A 101 -21.37 7.80 -29.38
C GLU A 101 -20.63 6.84 -30.32
N ILE A 102 -20.12 5.72 -29.80
CA ILE A 102 -19.49 4.67 -30.62
C ILE A 102 -20.48 4.10 -31.66
N LYS A 103 -21.73 3.84 -31.28
CA LYS A 103 -22.76 3.35 -32.21
C LYS A 103 -23.13 4.39 -33.27
N GLU A 104 -23.16 5.66 -32.90
CA GLU A 104 -23.40 6.77 -33.83
C GLU A 104 -22.24 6.93 -34.82
N GLU A 105 -21.00 6.68 -34.39
CA GLU A 105 -19.84 6.67 -35.28
C GLU A 105 -19.81 5.44 -36.20
N GLU A 106 -20.10 4.25 -35.67
CA GLU A 106 -20.21 3.02 -36.45
C GLU A 106 -21.31 3.10 -37.51
N THR A 107 -22.48 3.65 -37.17
CA THR A 107 -23.59 3.84 -38.11
C THR A 107 -23.24 4.83 -39.23
N LYS A 108 -22.52 5.93 -38.92
CA LYS A 108 -22.02 6.88 -39.93
C LYS A 108 -20.99 6.23 -40.87
N LEU A 109 -20.12 5.37 -40.36
CA LEU A 109 -19.14 4.63 -41.17
C LEU A 109 -19.81 3.62 -42.12
N LEU A 110 -20.87 2.95 -41.66
CA LEU A 110 -21.62 2.00 -42.48
C LEU A 110 -22.40 2.68 -43.61
N VAL A 111 -22.97 3.87 -43.35
CA VAL A 111 -23.70 4.62 -44.39
C VAL A 111 -22.75 5.12 -45.49
N ASN A 112 -21.54 5.56 -45.14
CA ASN A 112 -20.54 6.06 -46.08
C ASN A 112 -19.83 4.98 -46.92
N THR A 113 -20.03 3.68 -46.63
CA THR A 113 -19.46 2.56 -47.40
C THR A 113 -20.45 1.93 -48.39
N THR A 114 -21.69 2.44 -48.43
CA THR A 114 -22.77 1.97 -49.32
C THR A 114 -23.09 2.90 -50.49
N GLU A 115 -22.30 3.94 -50.74
CA GLU A 115 -22.37 4.79 -51.95
C GLU A 115 -21.33 4.42 -53.01
#